data_AF-A0A7T5EQ81-F1
#
_entry.id   AF-A0A7T5EQ81-F1
#
_cell.length_a   1.000
_cell.length_b   1.000
_cell.length_c   1.000
_cell.angle_alpha   90.00
_cell.angle_beta   90.00
_cell.angle_gamma   90.00
#
_symmetry.space_group_name_H-M   'P 1'
#
loop_
_entity.id
_entity.type
_entity.pdbx_description
1 polymer ?
#
loop_
_entity_poly.entity_id
_entity_poly.type
_entity_poly.pdbx_seq_one_letter_code
_entity_poly.pdbx_strand_id
1 'polypeptide(L)'
;MKKHSPEERWGDLIRQEANMREITGSLFAQRQIEAFLRQHAVTPRFFFGSPLLEGFAIIHDQIPYVVINKKLSPEIQIHVAKRELAHIQLGHLTEGQSSLFLSELQKYQAEIKAKIQPDRELEERRSL
;
A
#
# COMPACT_ATOMS: atom_id res chain seq x y z
N MET A 1 31.43 -16.89 29.51
CA MET A 1 30.16 -16.97 28.75
C MET A 1 29.04 -16.51 29.69
N LYS A 2 28.39 -15.36 29.42
CA LYS A 2 27.24 -14.92 30.24
C LYS A 2 26.09 -15.90 29.98
N LYS A 3 25.63 -16.60 31.02
CA LYS A 3 24.46 -17.48 30.95
C LYS A 3 23.22 -16.60 31.15
N HIS A 4 22.38 -16.50 30.14
CA HIS A 4 21.11 -15.79 30.26
C HIS A 4 20.20 -16.49 31.28
N SER A 5 19.51 -15.71 32.10
CA SER A 5 18.51 -16.26 33.02
C SER A 5 17.35 -16.88 32.22
N PRO A 6 16.60 -17.83 32.79
CA PRO A 6 15.40 -18.35 32.17
C PRO A 6 14.42 -17.23 31.75
N GLU A 7 14.24 -16.19 32.57
CA GLU A 7 13.35 -15.07 32.23
C GLU A 7 13.85 -14.26 31.03
N GLU A 8 15.16 -14.03 30.91
CA GLU A 8 15.76 -13.35 29.77
C GLU A 8 15.53 -14.13 28.46
N ARG A 9 15.66 -15.46 28.50
CA ARG A 9 15.40 -16.33 27.34
C ARG A 9 13.94 -16.32 26.90
N TRP A 10 13.00 -16.28 27.85
CA TRP A 10 11.57 -16.15 27.54
C TRP A 10 11.25 -14.79 26.91
N GLY A 11 11.82 -13.71 27.44
CA GLY A 11 11.67 -12.36 26.85
C GLY A 11 12.18 -12.28 25.41
N ASP A 12 13.31 -12.91 25.11
CA ASP A 12 13.87 -12.94 23.76
C ASP A 12 13.04 -13.76 22.76
N LEU A 13 12.47 -14.89 23.20
CA LEU A 13 11.57 -15.71 22.38
C LEU A 13 10.29 -14.95 22.02
N ILE A 14 9.68 -14.24 22.98
CA ILE A 14 8.48 -13.42 22.73
C ILE A 14 8.79 -12.30 21.73
N ARG A 15 9.94 -11.64 21.85
CA ARG A 15 10.39 -10.61 20.89
C ARG A 15 10.63 -11.20 19.49
N GLN A 16 11.27 -12.36 19.40
CA GLN A 16 11.47 -13.05 18.12
C GLN A 16 10.16 -13.44 17.46
N GLU A 17 9.19 -13.96 18.21
CA GLU A 17 7.89 -14.33 17.70
C GLU A 17 7.09 -13.11 17.23
N ALA A 18 7.13 -12.00 17.99
CA ALA A 18 6.53 -10.73 17.59
C ALA A 18 7.14 -10.20 16.29
N ASN A 19 8.49 -10.16 16.19
CA ASN A 19 9.19 -9.75 14.98
C ASN A 19 8.85 -10.64 13.77
N MET A 20 8.77 -11.96 13.97
CA MET A 20 8.36 -12.90 12.93
C MET A 20 6.96 -12.57 12.43
N ARG A 21 5.97 -12.41 13.33
CA ARG A 21 4.59 -12.08 12.95
C ARG A 21 4.49 -10.77 12.19
N GLU A 22 5.26 -9.77 12.59
CA GLU A 22 5.34 -8.47 11.90
C GLU A 22 5.90 -8.60 10.48
N ILE A 23 6.98 -9.38 10.31
CA ILE A 23 7.57 -9.66 8.99
C ILE A 23 6.58 -10.42 8.09
N THR A 24 5.92 -11.45 8.62
CA THR A 24 4.95 -12.26 7.85
C THR A 24 3.74 -11.41 7.44
N GLY A 25 3.23 -10.56 8.33
CA GLY A 25 2.13 -9.63 8.04
C GLY A 25 2.49 -8.61 6.97
N SER A 26 3.69 -8.02 7.04
CA SER A 26 4.21 -7.08 6.04
C SER A 26 4.39 -7.72 4.66
N LEU A 27 4.94 -8.94 4.61
CA LEU A 27 5.09 -9.69 3.35
C LEU A 27 3.74 -10.09 2.73
N PHE A 28 2.78 -10.49 3.57
CA PHE A 28 1.45 -10.85 3.10
C PHE A 28 0.72 -9.64 2.50
N ALA A 29 0.80 -8.47 3.15
CA ALA A 29 0.24 -7.23 2.64
C ALA A 29 0.89 -6.80 1.31
N GLN A 30 2.22 -6.89 1.20
CA GLN A 30 2.92 -6.59 -0.07
C GLN A 30 2.41 -7.48 -1.20
N ARG A 31 2.27 -8.79 -0.99
CA ARG A 31 1.74 -9.71 -2.02
C ARG A 31 0.31 -9.38 -2.42
N GLN A 32 -0.55 -9.02 -1.47
CA GLN A 32 -1.92 -8.59 -1.78
C GLN A 32 -1.95 -7.31 -2.61
N ILE A 33 -1.15 -6.31 -2.24
CA ILE A 33 -1.00 -5.06 -2.97
C ILE A 33 -0.50 -5.33 -4.39
N GLU A 34 0.50 -6.20 -4.54
CA GLU A 34 1.04 -6.56 -5.85
C GLU A 34 -0.02 -7.22 -6.74
N ALA A 35 -0.76 -8.19 -6.20
CA ALA A 35 -1.83 -8.85 -6.92
C ALA A 35 -2.93 -7.85 -7.33
N PHE A 36 -3.36 -6.99 -6.41
CA PHE A 36 -4.38 -5.97 -6.64
C PHE A 36 -3.96 -4.98 -7.75
N LEU A 37 -2.76 -4.40 -7.67
CA LEU A 37 -2.32 -3.41 -8.66
C LEU A 37 -2.08 -4.02 -10.04
N ARG A 38 -1.55 -5.25 -10.09
CA ARG A 38 -1.33 -5.95 -11.36
C ARG A 38 -2.63 -6.32 -12.07
N GLN A 39 -3.72 -6.56 -11.35
CA GLN A 39 -5.06 -6.74 -11.95
C GLN A 39 -5.52 -5.50 -12.74
N HIS A 40 -4.99 -4.32 -12.41
CA HIS A 40 -5.27 -3.07 -13.10
C HIS A 40 -4.15 -2.64 -14.06
N ALA A 41 -3.26 -3.55 -14.46
CA ALA A 41 -2.09 -3.27 -15.29
C ALA A 41 -1.15 -2.19 -14.70
N VAL A 42 -1.16 -2.01 -13.37
CA VAL A 42 -0.29 -1.08 -12.66
C VAL A 42 0.86 -1.84 -12.00
N THR A 43 2.07 -1.31 -12.18
CA THR A 43 3.28 -1.93 -11.63
C THR A 43 3.57 -1.42 -10.22
N PRO A 44 3.52 -2.28 -9.19
CA PRO A 44 3.89 -1.89 -7.83
C PRO A 44 5.40 -1.71 -7.70
N ARG A 45 5.79 -0.72 -6.89
CA ARG A 45 7.16 -0.51 -6.41
C ARG A 45 7.10 -0.21 -4.93
N PHE A 46 8.05 -0.74 -4.19
CA PHE A 46 8.14 -0.51 -2.76
C PHE A 46 9.49 0.07 -2.39
N PHE A 47 9.51 1.04 -1.50
CA PHE A 47 10.73 1.72 -1.09
C PHE A 47 10.73 2.00 0.42
N PHE A 48 11.89 2.34 0.97
CA PHE A 48 12.02 2.79 2.36
C PHE A 48 12.21 4.31 2.37
N GLY A 49 11.16 5.04 2.78
CA GLY A 49 11.11 6.50 2.70
C GLY A 49 11.06 7.22 4.05
N SER A 50 10.79 8.53 3.99
CA SER A 50 10.33 9.33 5.12
C SER A 50 8.87 8.96 5.47
N PRO A 51 8.47 8.92 6.75
CA PRO A 51 7.07 8.71 7.13
C PRO A 51 6.09 9.74 6.52
N LEU A 52 6.59 10.93 6.16
CA LEU A 52 5.78 11.98 5.52
C LEU A 52 5.46 11.70 4.05
N LEU A 53 6.20 10.77 3.42
CA LEU A 53 5.96 10.35 2.05
C LEU A 53 5.39 8.93 2.07
N GLU A 54 4.07 8.84 2.01
CA GLU A 54 3.36 7.58 2.12
C GLU A 54 3.48 6.73 0.85
N GLY A 55 3.42 7.40 -0.31
CA GLY A 55 3.51 6.81 -1.63
C GLY A 55 3.02 7.78 -2.71
N PHE A 56 3.16 7.39 -3.97
CA PHE A 56 2.72 8.16 -5.12
C PHE A 56 2.54 7.28 -6.36
N ALA A 57 1.74 7.74 -7.31
CA ALA A 57 1.64 7.21 -8.66
C ALA A 57 2.51 8.02 -9.62
N ILE A 58 3.03 7.36 -10.65
CA ILE A 58 3.74 7.98 -11.78
C ILE A 58 3.50 7.16 -13.04
N ILE A 59 3.34 7.81 -14.19
CA ILE A 59 3.36 7.13 -15.49
C ILE A 59 4.73 7.37 -16.13
N HIS A 60 5.43 6.29 -16.47
CA HIS A 60 6.72 6.36 -17.12
C HIS A 60 6.84 5.29 -18.21
N ASP A 61 7.28 5.67 -19.40
CA ASP A 61 7.35 4.84 -20.60
C ASP A 61 6.00 4.18 -20.90
N GLN A 62 4.91 4.92 -20.71
CA GLN A 62 3.52 4.44 -20.82
C GLN A 62 3.15 3.34 -19.80
N ILE A 63 4.02 3.05 -18.85
CA ILE A 63 3.77 2.07 -17.78
C ILE A 63 3.34 2.84 -16.53
N PRO A 64 2.14 2.60 -15.98
CA PRO A 64 1.74 3.17 -14.72
C PRO A 64 2.42 2.44 -13.56
N TYR A 65 2.99 3.20 -12.65
CA TYR A 65 3.60 2.70 -11.41
C TYR A 65 2.89 3.27 -10.20
N VAL A 66 2.81 2.45 -9.15
CA VAL A 66 2.41 2.90 -7.80
C VAL A 66 3.55 2.55 -6.86
N VAL A 67 4.09 3.59 -6.22
CA VAL A 67 5.27 3.53 -5.34
C VAL A 67 4.80 3.67 -3.90
N ILE A 68 5.12 2.70 -3.03
CA ILE A 68 4.55 2.58 -1.67
C ILE A 68 5.68 2.48 -0.64
N ASN A 69 5.57 3.25 0.45
CA ASN A 69 6.57 3.26 1.52
C ASN A 69 6.38 2.06 2.46
N LYS A 70 7.41 1.19 2.55
CA LYS A 70 7.42 -0.01 3.38
C LYS A 70 7.44 0.26 4.89
N LYS A 71 7.75 1.48 5.32
CA LYS A 71 7.79 1.83 6.75
C LYS A 71 6.40 2.03 7.36
N LEU A 72 5.36 2.12 6.54
CA LEU A 72 3.99 2.32 7.02
C LEU A 72 3.37 1.01 7.48
N SER A 73 2.29 1.08 8.28
CA SER A 73 1.52 -0.11 8.63
C SER A 73 0.92 -0.76 7.37
N PRO A 74 0.66 -2.08 7.39
CA PRO A 74 -0.03 -2.77 6.29
C PRO A 74 -1.34 -2.09 5.84
N GLU A 75 -2.18 -1.61 6.76
CA GLU A 75 -3.44 -0.96 6.36
C GLU A 75 -3.19 0.33 5.59
N ILE A 76 -2.22 1.14 6.02
CA ILE A 76 -1.85 2.38 5.36
C ILE A 76 -1.28 2.06 3.97
N GLN A 77 -0.40 1.06 3.85
CA GLN A 77 0.14 0.65 2.54
C GLN A 77 -0.97 0.24 1.55
N ILE A 78 -1.98 -0.51 2.02
CA ILE A 78 -3.12 -0.92 1.20
C ILE A 78 -3.95 0.30 0.79
N HIS A 79 -4.20 1.23 1.71
CA HIS A 79 -4.95 2.44 1.42
C HIS A 79 -4.22 3.32 0.39
N VAL A 80 -2.91 3.53 0.55
CA VAL A 80 -2.06 4.24 -0.43
C VAL A 80 -2.16 3.57 -1.79
N ALA A 81 -2.05 2.24 -1.87
CA ALA A 81 -2.17 1.53 -3.14
C ALA A 81 -3.49 1.83 -3.87
N LYS A 82 -4.62 1.85 -3.13
CA LYS A 82 -5.95 2.19 -3.68
C LYS A 82 -6.05 3.65 -4.12
N ARG A 83 -5.53 4.59 -3.32
CA ARG A 83 -5.50 6.03 -3.63
C ARG A 83 -4.70 6.32 -4.88
N GLU A 84 -3.48 5.79 -4.97
CA GLU A 84 -2.60 6.03 -6.10
C GLU A 84 -3.13 5.36 -7.39
N LEU A 85 -3.75 4.19 -7.28
CA LEU A 85 -4.51 3.62 -8.39
C LEU A 85 -5.66 4.54 -8.84
N ALA A 86 -6.39 5.13 -7.90
CA ALA A 86 -7.49 6.04 -8.22
C ALA A 86 -7.00 7.27 -9.00
N HIS A 87 -5.82 7.82 -8.68
CA HIS A 87 -5.19 8.88 -9.47
C HIS A 87 -4.98 8.48 -10.94
N ILE A 88 -4.49 7.27 -11.17
CA ILE A 88 -4.29 6.73 -12.52
C ILE A 88 -5.64 6.55 -13.24
N GLN A 89 -6.61 5.90 -12.59
CA GLN A 89 -7.91 5.60 -13.19
C GLN A 89 -8.78 6.83 -13.45
N LEU A 90 -8.62 7.91 -12.68
CA LEU A 90 -9.30 9.19 -12.91
C LEU A 90 -8.66 9.97 -14.06
N GLY A 91 -7.55 9.50 -14.63
CA GLY A 91 -6.85 10.18 -15.72
C GLY A 91 -6.13 11.45 -15.27
N HIS A 92 -5.79 11.57 -13.98
CA HIS A 92 -5.10 12.75 -13.45
C HIS A 92 -3.62 12.80 -13.87
N LEU A 93 -3.06 11.68 -14.33
CA LEU A 93 -1.66 11.54 -14.68
C LEU A 93 -1.50 11.24 -16.16
N THR A 94 -0.51 11.88 -16.77
CA THR A 94 0.03 11.59 -18.10
C THR A 94 1.52 11.22 -17.99
N GLU A 95 2.15 10.89 -19.11
CA GLU A 95 3.57 10.51 -19.17
C GLU A 95 4.48 11.51 -18.43
N GLY A 96 5.33 11.02 -17.55
CA GLY A 96 6.25 11.81 -16.73
C GLY A 96 5.63 12.51 -15.52
N GLN A 97 4.31 12.45 -15.33
CA GLN A 97 3.63 13.12 -14.21
C GLN A 97 3.54 12.23 -12.97
N SER A 98 3.68 12.86 -11.81
CA SER A 98 3.57 12.23 -10.48
C SER A 98 2.38 12.79 -9.70
N SER A 99 1.69 11.92 -8.94
CA SER A 99 0.56 12.33 -8.10
C SER A 99 0.94 13.32 -6.99
N LEU A 100 2.23 13.41 -6.64
CA LEU A 100 2.76 14.35 -5.65
C LEU A 100 2.45 15.82 -5.98
N PHE A 101 2.33 16.15 -7.26
CA PHE A 101 2.17 17.52 -7.74
C PHE A 101 0.74 17.84 -8.20
N LEU A 102 -0.23 16.96 -7.93
CA LEU A 102 -1.63 17.19 -8.26
C LEU A 102 -2.27 18.25 -7.36
N SER A 103 -3.35 18.85 -7.84
CA SER A 103 -4.14 19.81 -7.07
C SER A 103 -4.86 19.14 -5.90
N GLU A 104 -5.23 19.93 -4.89
CA GLU A 104 -5.98 19.44 -3.72
C GLU A 104 -7.32 18.80 -4.10
N LEU A 105 -8.01 19.33 -5.12
CA LEU A 105 -9.26 18.74 -5.63
C LEU A 105 -9.02 17.33 -6.19
N GLN A 106 -7.95 17.14 -6.96
CA GLN A 106 -7.61 15.85 -7.56
C GLN A 106 -7.18 14.82 -6.51
N LYS A 107 -6.44 15.25 -5.48
CA LYS A 107 -6.13 14.43 -4.31
C LYS A 107 -7.39 13.99 -3.58
N TYR A 108 -8.31 14.93 -3.31
CA TYR A 108 -9.57 14.64 -2.64
C TYR A 108 -10.45 13.65 -3.43
N GLN A 109 -10.53 13.78 -4.75
CA GLN A 109 -11.29 12.84 -5.60
C GLN A 109 -10.72 11.43 -5.56
N ALA A 110 -9.38 11.29 -5.62
CA ALA A 110 -8.73 10.00 -5.50
C ALA A 110 -8.97 9.36 -4.12
N GLU A 111 -8.94 10.16 -3.06
CA GLU A 111 -9.25 9.74 -1.68
C GLU A 111 -10.69 9.21 -1.54
N ILE A 112 -11.67 9.91 -2.10
CA ILE A 112 -13.06 9.44 -2.13
C ILE A 112 -13.13 8.08 -2.85
N LYS A 113 -12.56 8.00 -4.05
CA LYS A 113 -12.60 6.77 -4.86
C LYS A 113 -11.92 5.59 -4.16
N ALA A 114 -10.84 5.82 -3.42
CA ALA A 114 -10.14 4.79 -2.67
C ALA A 114 -10.94 4.27 -1.45
N LYS A 115 -11.80 5.12 -0.87
CA LYS A 115 -12.65 4.78 0.29
C LYS A 115 -13.95 4.08 -0.13
N ILE A 116 -14.41 4.29 -1.36
CA ILE A 116 -15.54 3.56 -1.93
C ILE A 116 -15.06 2.13 -2.24
N GLN A 117 -15.25 1.21 -1.30
CA GLN A 117 -15.10 -0.23 -1.58
C GLN A 117 -16.18 -0.71 -2.58
N PRO A 118 -15.91 -1.78 -3.35
CA PRO A 118 -16.89 -2.42 -4.25
C PRO A 118 -17.97 -3.21 -3.49
N ASP A 119 -18.43 -2.74 -2.33
CA ASP A 119 -19.61 -3.32 -1.68
C ASP A 119 -20.87 -3.06 -2.53
N ARG A 120 -20.89 -1.98 -3.32
CA ARG A 120 -21.97 -1.72 -4.29
C ARG A 120 -21.98 -2.71 -5.46
N GLU A 121 -20.84 -3.14 -5.99
CA GLU A 121 -20.83 -4.14 -7.07
C GLU A 121 -21.28 -5.53 -6.56
N LEU A 122 -21.07 -5.82 -5.27
CA LEU A 122 -21.55 -7.04 -4.60
C LEU A 122 -23.04 -6.95 -4.22
N GLU A 123 -23.56 -5.76 -3.87
CA GLU A 123 -24.99 -5.50 -3.66
C GLU A 123 -25.79 -5.46 -4.97
N GLU A 124 -25.25 -4.88 -6.05
CA GLU A 124 -25.90 -4.83 -7.37
C GLU A 124 -25.94 -6.22 -8.02
N ARG A 125 -24.91 -7.07 -7.84
CA ARG A 125 -24.93 -8.48 -8.28
C ARG A 125 -25.82 -9.40 -7.46
N ARG A 126 -26.20 -9.01 -6.23
CA ARG A 126 -27.13 -9.75 -5.36
C ARG A 126 -28.59 -9.29 -5.51
N SER A 127 -28.80 -8.15 -6.18
CA SER A 127 -30.12 -7.53 -6.40
C SER A 127 -30.65 -7.71 -7.83
N LEU A 128 -29.91 -8.42 -8.69
CA LEU A 128 -30.30 -8.91 -10.02
C LEU A 128 -30.51 -10.43 -9.96
#